data_AF-A0A172UWC9-F1
#
_entry.id   AF-A0A172UWC9-F1
#
_cell.length_a   1.000
_cell.length_b   1.000
_cell.length_c   1.000
_cell.angle_alpha   90.00
_cell.angle_beta   90.00
_cell.angle_gamma   90.00
#
_symmetry.space_group_name_H-M   'P 1'
#
loop_
_entity.id
_entity.type
_entity.pdbx_description
1 polymer ?
#
loop_
_entity_poly.entity_id
_entity_poly.type
_entity_poly.pdbx_seq_one_letter_code
_entity_poly.pdbx_strand_id
1 'polypeptide(L)'
;MNAIRSYLKGLQQTPFPPMAETYDVPEVTSDGPLRVVDMAARGYLQAVNVVLSSDQLVAMRQWGERMIRINAWLDVLDAGDDVDRAAAAMAALPDVGDGTEYDSATTVFDEIQALAVSQRKCDADRASLREAIAFYLAAVDRTVAGFTGFLQSCDDVGEQLRHAVEVARRIDGYRRRLSDIQKNSEAGSGTRPVV
;
A
#
# COMPACT_ATOMS: atom_id res chain seq x y z
N MET A 1 -28.12 -1.11 22.40
CA MET A 1 -26.88 -1.61 23.03
C MET A 1 -26.49 -3.01 22.54
N ASN A 2 -27.31 -4.06 22.72
CA ASN A 2 -26.96 -5.43 22.27
C ASN A 2 -26.63 -5.55 20.77
N ALA A 3 -27.36 -4.87 19.88
CA ALA A 3 -27.07 -4.88 18.45
C ALA A 3 -25.70 -4.25 18.11
N ILE A 4 -25.33 -3.16 18.79
CA ILE A 4 -24.03 -2.49 18.62
C ILE A 4 -22.90 -3.38 19.13
N ARG A 5 -23.09 -3.98 20.30
CA ARG A 5 -22.14 -4.96 20.87
C ARG A 5 -21.93 -6.14 19.92
N SER A 6 -23.01 -6.72 19.38
CA SER A 6 -22.94 -7.81 18.41
C SER A 6 -22.21 -7.38 17.12
N TYR A 7 -22.46 -6.17 16.64
CA TYR A 7 -21.78 -5.63 15.47
C TYR A 7 -20.28 -5.45 15.70
N LEU A 8 -19.87 -4.85 16.82
CA LEU A 8 -18.46 -4.68 17.18
C LEU A 8 -17.74 -6.03 17.38
N LYS A 9 -18.41 -7.03 17.96
CA LYS A 9 -17.88 -8.41 18.03
C LYS A 9 -17.69 -9.01 16.64
N GLY A 10 -18.60 -8.74 15.71
CA GLY A 10 -18.42 -9.12 14.30
C GLY A 10 -17.22 -8.44 13.64
N LEU A 11 -17.01 -7.14 13.91
CA LEU A 11 -15.82 -6.41 13.43
C LEU A 11 -14.52 -6.95 14.05
N GLN A 12 -14.54 -7.30 15.34
CA GLN A 12 -13.41 -7.90 16.05
C GLN A 12 -12.99 -9.25 15.42
N GLN A 13 -13.94 -9.99 14.87
CA GLN A 13 -13.72 -11.27 14.19
C GLN A 13 -13.33 -11.12 12.71
N THR A 14 -13.34 -9.89 12.18
CA THR A 14 -12.96 -9.67 10.79
C THR A 14 -11.49 -10.03 10.64
N PRO A 15 -11.11 -10.81 9.60
CA PRO A 15 -9.74 -11.22 9.43
C PRO A 15 -8.86 -10.03 9.02
N PHE A 16 -7.59 -10.16 9.38
CA PHE A 16 -6.53 -9.28 8.91
C PHE A 16 -6.52 -9.19 7.37
N PRO A 17 -6.30 -8.01 6.75
CA PRO A 17 -6.23 -7.87 5.30
C PRO A 17 -5.19 -8.83 4.70
N PRO A 18 -5.51 -9.56 3.62
CA PRO A 18 -4.56 -10.49 3.01
C PRO A 18 -3.30 -9.74 2.56
N MET A 19 -2.16 -10.43 2.63
CA MET A 19 -0.88 -9.87 2.19
C MET A 19 -0.94 -9.54 0.69
N ALA A 20 -0.31 -8.43 0.31
CA ALA A 20 -0.11 -8.12 -1.11
C ALA A 20 0.74 -9.22 -1.78
N GLU A 21 0.29 -9.71 -2.92
CA GLU A 21 1.07 -10.62 -3.76
C GLU A 21 2.31 -9.89 -4.26
N THR A 22 3.49 -10.46 -4.01
CA THR A 22 4.77 -9.94 -4.51
C THR A 22 5.11 -10.57 -5.85
N TYR A 23 5.91 -9.87 -6.64
CA TYR A 23 6.42 -10.38 -7.91
C TYR A 23 7.67 -11.23 -7.69
N ASP A 24 7.78 -12.33 -8.42
CA ASP A 24 9.04 -13.07 -8.51
C ASP A 24 10.09 -12.21 -9.22
N VAL A 25 11.27 -12.09 -8.61
CA VAL A 25 12.38 -11.30 -9.16
C VAL A 25 13.38 -12.26 -9.81
N PRO A 26 13.47 -12.29 -11.15
CA PRO A 26 14.38 -13.20 -11.84
C PRO A 26 15.85 -12.84 -11.59
N GLU A 27 16.72 -13.85 -11.69
CA GLU A 27 18.17 -13.63 -11.73
C GLU A 27 18.58 -13.00 -13.06
N VAL A 28 19.62 -12.16 -13.03
CA VAL A 28 20.19 -11.55 -14.24
C VAL A 28 21.08 -12.57 -14.90
N THR A 29 20.66 -13.07 -16.06
CA THR A 29 21.41 -14.09 -16.82
C THR A 29 22.01 -13.55 -18.11
N SER A 30 21.72 -12.29 -18.45
CA SER A 30 22.17 -11.67 -19.69
C SER A 30 23.56 -11.03 -19.57
N ASP A 31 24.22 -10.90 -20.72
CA ASP A 31 25.55 -10.30 -20.88
C ASP A 31 25.52 -9.07 -21.81
N GLY A 32 26.61 -8.29 -21.80
CA GLY A 32 26.80 -7.14 -22.67
C GLY A 32 25.71 -6.04 -22.51
N PRO A 33 25.24 -5.42 -23.59
CA PRO A 33 24.20 -4.39 -23.54
C PRO A 33 22.88 -4.88 -22.92
N LEU A 34 22.52 -6.16 -23.12
CA LEU A 34 21.29 -6.74 -22.57
C LEU A 34 21.33 -6.80 -21.04
N ARG A 35 22.50 -7.08 -20.46
CA ARG A 35 22.72 -7.06 -19.02
C ARG A 35 22.33 -5.74 -18.36
N VAL A 36 22.63 -4.62 -19.02
CA VAL A 36 22.35 -3.28 -18.48
C VAL A 36 20.84 -3.07 -18.34
N VAL A 37 20.08 -3.50 -19.34
CA VAL A 37 18.61 -3.36 -19.36
C VAL A 37 17.96 -4.37 -18.40
N ASP A 38 18.45 -5.60 -18.36
CA ASP A 38 18.00 -6.66 -17.46
C ASP A 38 18.18 -6.27 -15.98
N MET A 39 19.36 -5.73 -15.63
CA MET A 39 19.60 -5.17 -14.28
C MET A 39 18.62 -4.05 -13.92
N ALA A 40 18.28 -3.17 -14.87
CA ALA A 40 17.34 -2.10 -14.64
C ALA A 40 15.90 -2.63 -14.43
N ALA A 41 15.46 -3.58 -15.25
CA ALA A 41 14.15 -4.23 -15.11
C ALA A 41 14.03 -5.00 -13.78
N ARG A 42 15.08 -5.74 -13.40
CA ARG A 42 15.17 -6.38 -12.08
C ARG A 42 15.08 -5.36 -10.94
N GLY A 43 15.82 -4.26 -11.02
CA GLY A 43 15.78 -3.20 -10.02
C GLY A 43 14.39 -2.56 -9.89
N TYR A 44 13.65 -2.46 -10.99
CA TYR A 44 12.26 -2.03 -10.98
C TYR A 44 11.35 -3.02 -10.24
N LEU A 45 11.43 -4.33 -10.54
CA LEU A 45 10.65 -5.36 -9.84
C LEU A 45 10.94 -5.41 -8.33
N GLN A 46 12.22 -5.27 -7.94
CA GLN A 46 12.59 -5.16 -6.53
C GLN A 46 11.94 -3.95 -5.86
N ALA A 47 11.89 -2.80 -6.54
CA ALA A 47 11.24 -1.61 -6.02
C ALA A 47 9.73 -1.81 -5.86
N VAL A 48 9.06 -2.48 -6.80
CA VAL A 48 7.64 -2.85 -6.70
C VAL A 48 7.39 -3.68 -5.44
N ASN A 49 8.21 -4.69 -5.17
CA ASN A 49 8.05 -5.53 -3.97
C ASN A 49 8.26 -4.74 -2.66
N VAL A 50 9.22 -3.82 -2.63
CA VAL A 50 9.43 -2.93 -1.48
C VAL A 50 8.22 -2.04 -1.24
N VAL A 51 7.68 -1.46 -2.32
CA VAL A 51 6.49 -0.60 -2.30
C VAL A 51 5.29 -1.36 -1.72
N LEU A 52 5.01 -2.56 -2.24
CA LEU A 52 3.91 -3.41 -1.76
C LEU A 52 4.09 -3.83 -0.30
N SER A 53 5.32 -4.15 0.11
CA SER A 53 5.63 -4.54 1.50
C SER A 53 5.47 -3.36 2.46
N SER A 54 5.90 -2.16 2.07
CA SER A 54 5.72 -0.95 2.88
C SER A 54 4.25 -0.62 3.09
N ASP A 55 3.46 -0.69 2.02
CA ASP A 55 2.01 -0.50 2.08
C ASP A 55 1.33 -1.52 2.98
N GLN A 56 1.76 -2.78 2.89
CA GLN A 56 1.29 -3.83 3.77
C GLN A 56 1.56 -3.48 5.23
N LEU A 57 2.77 -3.03 5.58
CA LEU A 57 3.12 -2.63 6.96
C LEU A 57 2.21 -1.52 7.50
N VAL A 58 1.92 -0.51 6.69
CA VAL A 58 1.01 0.58 7.08
C VAL A 58 -0.41 0.05 7.31
N ALA A 59 -0.92 -0.78 6.39
CA ALA A 59 -2.22 -1.42 6.55
C ALA A 59 -2.25 -2.30 7.82
N MET A 60 -1.16 -3.00 8.16
CA MET A 60 -1.14 -3.82 9.38
C MET A 60 -1.22 -2.98 10.64
N ARG A 61 -0.50 -1.85 10.66
CA ARG A 61 -0.51 -0.92 11.78
C ARG A 61 -1.91 -0.32 11.98
N GLN A 62 -2.52 0.18 10.93
CA GLN A 62 -3.88 0.76 10.97
C GLN A 62 -4.91 -0.28 11.41
N TRP A 63 -4.78 -1.54 10.97
CA TRP A 63 -5.60 -2.64 11.44
C TRP A 63 -5.44 -2.89 12.94
N GLY A 64 -4.20 -2.93 13.44
CA GLY A 64 -3.91 -3.10 14.87
C GLY A 64 -4.50 -1.98 15.72
N GLU A 65 -4.31 -0.73 15.30
CA GLU A 65 -4.88 0.46 15.97
C GLU A 65 -6.42 0.39 16.01
N ARG A 66 -7.05 -0.02 14.91
CA ARG A 66 -8.50 -0.29 14.85
C ARG A 66 -8.94 -1.36 15.86
N MET A 67 -8.22 -2.48 15.94
CA MET A 67 -8.56 -3.57 16.86
C MET A 67 -8.49 -3.14 18.31
N ILE A 68 -7.50 -2.32 18.67
CA ILE A 68 -7.38 -1.73 20.01
C ILE A 68 -8.61 -0.88 20.33
N ARG A 69 -9.06 -0.01 19.41
CA ARG A 69 -10.25 0.83 19.61
C ARG A 69 -11.54 0.02 19.72
N ILE A 70 -11.75 -0.99 18.86
CA ILE A 70 -12.92 -1.87 18.91
C ILE A 70 -13.00 -2.55 20.28
N ASN A 71 -11.87 -3.07 20.79
CA ASN A 71 -11.83 -3.73 22.09
C ASN A 71 -12.16 -2.76 23.23
N ALA A 72 -11.60 -1.55 23.20
CA ALA A 72 -11.88 -0.54 24.23
C ALA A 72 -13.37 -0.13 24.26
N TRP A 73 -14.01 0.03 23.09
CA TRP A 73 -15.46 0.29 23.02
C TRP A 73 -16.30 -0.92 23.46
N LEU A 74 -15.85 -2.15 23.20
CA LEU A 74 -16.50 -3.35 23.74
C LEU A 74 -16.42 -3.38 25.27
N ASP A 75 -15.30 -2.98 25.87
CA ASP A 75 -15.16 -2.89 27.33
C ASP A 75 -16.12 -1.87 27.94
N VAL A 76 -16.30 -0.70 27.31
CA VAL A 76 -17.31 0.29 27.69
C VAL A 76 -18.72 -0.30 27.64
N LEU A 77 -19.06 -0.98 26.53
CA LEU A 77 -20.39 -1.59 26.38
C LEU A 77 -20.61 -2.77 27.34
N ASP A 78 -19.57 -3.50 27.69
CA ASP A 78 -19.63 -4.66 28.59
C ASP A 78 -19.65 -4.25 30.08
N ALA A 79 -19.31 -3.00 30.41
CA ALA A 79 -19.57 -2.43 31.74
C ALA A 79 -21.08 -2.33 32.04
N GLY A 80 -21.91 -2.13 31.02
CA GLY A 80 -23.37 -2.12 31.16
C GLY A 80 -23.85 -0.98 32.07
N ASP A 81 -24.54 -1.32 33.16
CA ASP A 81 -25.09 -0.36 34.13
C ASP A 81 -24.12 -0.02 35.27
N ASP A 82 -22.92 -0.62 35.30
CA ASP A 82 -21.87 -0.29 36.27
C ASP A 82 -21.19 1.02 35.87
N VAL A 83 -21.65 2.12 36.49
CA VAL A 83 -21.22 3.50 36.16
C VAL A 83 -19.73 3.71 36.44
N ASP A 84 -19.20 3.15 37.52
CA ASP A 84 -17.78 3.32 37.87
C ASP A 84 -16.89 2.59 36.87
N ARG A 85 -17.29 1.36 36.50
CA ARG A 85 -16.59 0.58 35.48
C ARG A 85 -16.70 1.22 34.10
N ALA A 86 -17.86 1.76 33.74
CA ALA A 86 -18.06 2.46 32.47
C ALA A 86 -17.22 3.74 32.39
N ALA A 87 -17.15 4.52 33.48
CA ALA A 87 -16.33 5.72 33.56
C ALA A 87 -14.83 5.40 33.43
N ALA A 88 -14.37 4.34 34.10
CA ALA A 88 -12.99 3.88 33.97
C ALA A 88 -12.65 3.40 32.54
N ALA A 89 -13.56 2.65 31.90
CA ALA A 89 -13.38 2.19 30.52
C ALA A 89 -13.39 3.34 29.51
N MET A 90 -14.27 4.33 29.69
CA MET A 90 -14.30 5.55 28.86
C MET A 90 -13.02 6.37 29.00
N ALA A 91 -12.48 6.50 30.22
CA ALA A 91 -11.21 7.20 30.46
C ALA A 91 -9.99 6.47 29.88
N ALA A 92 -10.09 5.16 29.64
CA ALA A 92 -9.06 4.34 29.03
C ALA A 92 -9.15 4.25 27.50
N LEU A 93 -10.13 4.92 26.87
CA LEU A 93 -10.24 4.95 25.42
C LEU A 93 -8.98 5.58 24.82
N PRO A 94 -8.36 4.94 23.80
CA PRO A 94 -7.23 5.52 23.10
C PRO A 94 -7.62 6.86 22.46
N ASP A 95 -6.77 7.87 22.62
CA ASP A 95 -6.97 9.18 22.01
C ASP A 95 -7.17 9.07 20.50
N VAL A 96 -8.05 9.88 19.91
CA VAL A 96 -8.24 9.95 18.46
C VAL A 96 -7.03 10.69 17.91
N GLY A 97 -6.15 9.98 17.20
CA GLY A 97 -4.81 10.50 16.87
C GLY A 97 -4.86 11.77 16.02
N ASP A 98 -3.89 12.66 16.22
CA ASP A 98 -3.81 14.00 15.61
C ASP A 98 -4.13 14.05 14.10
N GLY A 99 -5.32 14.57 13.75
CA GLY A 99 -5.39 15.59 12.70
C GLY A 99 -5.87 15.20 11.30
N THR A 100 -6.69 14.17 11.10
CA THR A 100 -7.40 14.01 9.81
C THR A 100 -8.88 13.67 9.95
N GLU A 101 -9.74 14.69 9.81
CA GLU A 101 -11.20 14.69 9.55
C GLU A 101 -12.15 13.90 10.49
N TYR A 102 -11.65 12.98 11.32
CA TYR A 102 -12.45 12.07 12.16
C TYR A 102 -12.08 12.14 13.65
N ASP A 103 -11.43 13.22 14.09
CA ASP A 103 -11.11 13.54 15.51
C ASP A 103 -12.34 13.70 16.42
N SER A 104 -13.55 13.50 15.90
CA SER A 104 -14.79 13.68 16.64
C SER A 104 -15.43 12.38 17.11
N ALA A 105 -14.71 11.25 17.13
CA ALA A 105 -15.26 9.97 17.58
C ALA A 105 -15.52 9.95 19.10
N THR A 106 -16.49 10.75 19.54
CA THR A 106 -16.95 10.86 20.93
C THR A 106 -17.94 9.75 21.30
N THR A 107 -18.47 9.06 20.29
CA THR A 107 -19.40 7.94 20.47
C THR A 107 -18.97 6.69 19.70
N VAL A 108 -19.49 5.55 20.12
CA VAL A 108 -19.30 4.27 19.43
C VAL A 108 -19.80 4.28 17.97
N PHE A 109 -20.77 5.14 17.64
CA PHE A 109 -21.28 5.26 16.27
C PHE A 109 -20.32 6.02 15.37
N ASP A 110 -19.75 7.11 15.90
CA ASP A 110 -18.73 7.89 15.20
C ASP A 110 -17.49 7.03 14.92
N GLU A 111 -17.11 6.20 15.89
CA GLU A 111 -16.02 5.22 15.71
C GLU A 111 -16.33 4.25 14.55
N ILE A 112 -17.52 3.65 14.53
CA ILE A 112 -17.92 2.72 13.45
C ILE A 112 -17.84 3.42 12.07
N GLN A 113 -18.27 4.67 11.99
CA GLN A 113 -18.20 5.46 10.77
C GLN A 113 -16.75 5.77 10.38
N ALA A 114 -15.92 6.20 11.33
CA ALA A 114 -14.50 6.45 11.11
C ALA A 114 -13.77 5.21 10.60
N LEU A 115 -14.07 4.04 11.17
CA LEU A 115 -13.52 2.75 10.72
C LEU A 115 -13.94 2.41 9.28
N ALA A 116 -15.21 2.63 8.94
CA ALA A 116 -15.71 2.38 7.58
C ALA A 116 -15.05 3.30 6.54
N VAL A 117 -14.82 4.57 6.91
CA VAL A 117 -14.14 5.52 6.02
C VAL A 117 -12.67 5.16 5.86
N SER A 118 -11.97 4.87 6.95
CA SER A 118 -10.55 4.47 6.91
C SER A 118 -10.34 3.24 6.02
N GLN A 119 -11.23 2.24 6.14
CA GLN A 119 -11.21 1.06 5.28
C GLN A 119 -11.35 1.44 3.78
N ARG A 120 -12.32 2.31 3.44
CA ARG A 120 -12.51 2.76 2.05
C ARG A 120 -11.29 3.50 1.51
N LYS A 121 -10.65 4.35 2.32
CA LYS A 121 -9.42 5.06 1.92
C LYS A 121 -8.28 4.07 1.62
N CYS A 122 -8.08 3.08 2.49
CA CYS A 122 -7.08 2.02 2.29
C CYS A 122 -7.34 1.20 1.02
N ASP A 123 -8.60 0.82 0.78
CA ASP A 123 -8.97 0.04 -0.40
C ASP A 123 -8.80 0.83 -1.69
N ALA A 124 -9.15 2.13 -1.69
CA ALA A 124 -8.91 3.03 -2.81
C ALA A 124 -7.41 3.20 -3.10
N ASP A 125 -6.61 3.46 -2.07
CA ASP A 125 -5.15 3.62 -2.22
C ASP A 125 -4.46 2.35 -2.73
N ARG A 126 -4.96 1.18 -2.31
CA ARG A 126 -4.49 -0.12 -2.79
C ARG A 126 -4.87 -0.35 -4.26
N ALA A 127 -6.07 0.03 -4.67
CA ALA A 127 -6.50 -0.06 -6.05
C ALA A 127 -5.65 0.84 -6.96
N SER A 128 -5.49 2.12 -6.59
CA SER A 128 -4.65 3.08 -7.33
C SER A 128 -3.20 2.60 -7.45
N LEU A 129 -2.64 2.05 -6.37
CA LEU A 129 -1.27 1.51 -6.41
C LEU A 129 -1.14 0.31 -7.34
N ARG A 130 -2.10 -0.61 -7.34
CA ARG A 130 -2.12 -1.77 -8.25
C ARG A 130 -2.20 -1.33 -9.70
N GLU A 131 -3.05 -0.36 -10.01
CA GLU A 131 -3.17 0.22 -11.35
C GLU A 131 -1.86 0.89 -11.79
N ALA A 132 -1.24 1.68 -10.92
CA ALA A 132 0.05 2.31 -11.20
C ALA A 132 1.16 1.28 -11.47
N ILE A 133 1.25 0.23 -10.64
CA ILE A 133 2.22 -0.86 -10.83
C ILE A 133 1.98 -1.55 -12.18
N ALA A 134 0.73 -1.92 -12.49
CA ALA A 134 0.40 -2.57 -13.75
C ALA A 134 0.74 -1.69 -14.97
N PHE A 135 0.43 -0.39 -14.90
CA PHE A 135 0.76 0.57 -15.95
C PHE A 135 2.27 0.64 -16.22
N TYR A 136 3.07 0.79 -15.16
CA TYR A 136 4.51 0.93 -15.30
C TYR A 136 5.22 -0.39 -15.62
N LEU A 137 4.70 -1.54 -15.16
CA LEU A 137 5.17 -2.86 -15.61
C LEU A 137 5.00 -2.99 -17.12
N ALA A 138 3.81 -2.69 -17.65
CA ALA A 138 3.58 -2.73 -19.09
C ALA A 138 4.48 -1.73 -19.86
N ALA A 139 4.84 -0.60 -19.25
CA ALA A 139 5.79 0.35 -19.84
C ALA A 139 7.24 -0.18 -19.84
N VAL A 140 7.65 -0.90 -18.79
CA VAL A 140 8.95 -1.60 -18.74
C VAL A 140 8.98 -2.68 -19.83
N ASP A 141 7.97 -3.54 -19.92
CA ASP A 141 7.89 -4.61 -20.93
C ASP A 141 8.02 -4.06 -22.35
N ARG A 142 7.27 -2.99 -22.68
CA ARG A 142 7.38 -2.33 -23.99
C ARG A 142 8.77 -1.77 -24.25
N THR A 143 9.42 -1.21 -23.22
CA THR A 143 10.77 -0.64 -23.35
C THR A 143 11.81 -1.74 -23.57
N VAL A 144 11.72 -2.86 -22.84
CA VAL A 144 12.59 -4.03 -23.00
C VAL A 144 12.40 -4.65 -24.38
N ALA A 145 11.16 -4.89 -24.81
CA ALA A 145 10.85 -5.44 -26.14
C ALA A 145 11.40 -4.55 -27.27
N GLY A 146 11.23 -3.23 -27.16
CA GLY A 146 11.80 -2.27 -28.11
C GLY A 146 13.32 -2.33 -28.19
N PHE A 147 13.98 -2.49 -27.04
CA PHE A 147 15.44 -2.65 -27.00
C PHE A 147 15.91 -3.97 -27.62
N THR A 148 15.22 -5.08 -27.36
CA THR A 148 15.52 -6.37 -28.00
C THR A 148 15.40 -6.28 -29.52
N GLY A 149 14.37 -5.60 -30.03
CA GLY A 149 14.23 -5.34 -31.47
C GLY A 149 15.36 -4.48 -32.02
N PHE A 150 15.80 -3.45 -31.29
CA PHE A 150 16.95 -2.63 -31.66
C PHE A 150 18.24 -3.45 -31.77
N LEU A 151 18.53 -4.32 -30.80
CA LEU A 151 19.70 -5.21 -30.81
C LEU A 151 19.73 -6.13 -32.04
N GLN A 152 18.57 -6.56 -32.54
CA GLN A 152 18.49 -7.40 -33.74
C GLN A 152 18.82 -6.64 -35.04
N SER A 153 18.80 -5.31 -35.00
CA SER A 153 18.94 -4.44 -36.18
C SER A 153 20.23 -3.61 -36.21
N CYS A 154 20.97 -3.56 -35.11
CA CYS A 154 22.16 -2.73 -34.94
C CYS A 154 23.38 -3.64 -34.67
N ASP A 155 24.41 -3.57 -35.51
CA ASP A 155 25.64 -4.36 -35.36
C ASP A 155 26.76 -3.62 -34.60
N ASP A 156 26.61 -2.30 -34.36
CA ASP A 156 27.60 -1.50 -33.62
C ASP A 156 27.42 -1.66 -32.10
N VAL A 157 28.33 -2.41 -31.48
CA VAL A 157 28.37 -2.64 -30.03
C VAL A 157 28.42 -1.32 -29.22
N GLY A 158 29.10 -0.29 -29.73
CA GLY A 158 29.18 1.02 -29.07
C GLY A 158 27.85 1.77 -29.10
N GLU A 159 27.06 1.60 -30.16
CA GLU A 159 25.70 2.12 -30.27
C GLU A 159 24.71 1.31 -29.41
N GLN A 160 24.82 -0.03 -29.42
CA GLN A 160 24.06 -0.92 -28.54
C GLN A 160 24.22 -0.56 -27.06
N LEU A 161 25.44 -0.33 -26.59
CA LEU A 161 25.70 0.07 -25.20
C LEU A 161 25.10 1.44 -24.87
N ARG A 162 25.22 2.42 -25.76
CA ARG A 162 24.63 3.75 -25.56
C ARG A 162 23.11 3.68 -25.43
N HIS A 163 22.47 2.91 -26.32
CA HIS A 163 21.02 2.71 -26.28
C HIS A 163 20.57 1.94 -25.04
N ALA A 164 21.33 0.92 -24.62
CA ALA A 164 21.06 0.17 -23.39
C ALA A 164 21.05 1.08 -22.15
N VAL A 165 21.99 2.01 -22.05
CA VAL A 165 22.06 3.00 -20.97
C VAL A 165 20.86 3.94 -21.00
N GLU A 166 20.41 4.38 -22.18
CA GLU A 166 19.20 5.21 -22.31
C GLU A 166 17.94 4.46 -21.86
N VAL A 167 17.78 3.21 -22.31
CA VAL A 167 16.68 2.33 -21.91
C VAL A 167 16.69 2.10 -20.40
N ALA A 168 17.85 1.79 -19.82
CA ALA A 168 17.98 1.62 -18.38
C ALA A 168 17.61 2.89 -17.60
N ARG A 169 17.98 4.08 -18.09
CA ARG A 169 17.56 5.37 -17.50
C ARG A 169 16.05 5.57 -17.58
N ARG A 170 15.40 5.17 -18.68
CA ARG A 170 13.95 5.24 -18.82
C ARG A 170 13.24 4.31 -17.82
N ILE A 171 13.74 3.08 -17.65
CA ILE A 171 13.23 2.13 -16.65
C ILE A 171 13.41 2.67 -15.22
N ASP A 172 14.58 3.25 -14.91
CA ASP A 172 14.80 3.91 -13.62
C ASP A 172 13.85 5.10 -13.40
N GLY A 173 13.47 5.80 -14.48
CA GLY A 173 12.43 6.82 -14.45
C GLY A 173 11.07 6.29 -13.96
N TYR A 174 10.64 5.13 -14.44
CA TYR A 174 9.40 4.49 -13.95
C TYR A 174 9.52 4.08 -12.48
N ARG A 175 10.68 3.57 -12.06
CA ARG A 175 10.96 3.26 -10.65
C ARG A 175 10.82 4.47 -9.75
N ARG A 176 11.34 5.63 -10.16
CA ARG A 176 11.23 6.89 -9.41
C ARG A 176 9.78 7.35 -9.31
N ARG A 177 9.02 7.30 -10.42
CA ARG A 177 7.60 7.67 -10.41
C ARG A 177 6.78 6.80 -9.45
N LEU A 178 7.07 5.50 -9.39
CA LEU A 178 6.44 4.60 -8.41
C LEU A 178 6.78 5.00 -6.96
N SER A 179 8.04 5.35 -6.70
CA SER A 179 8.45 5.87 -5.39
C SER A 179 7.80 7.22 -5.05
N ASP A 180 7.60 8.09 -6.04
CA ASP A 180 6.97 9.40 -5.83
C ASP A 180 5.48 9.26 -5.49
N ILE A 181 4.78 8.27 -6.06
CA ILE A 181 3.40 7.94 -5.66
C ILE A 181 3.34 7.60 -4.16
N GLN A 182 4.30 6.82 -3.65
CA GLN A 182 4.34 6.51 -2.22
C GLN A 182 4.67 7.73 -1.35
N LYS A 183 5.61 8.57 -1.78
CA LYS A 183 6.06 9.73 -0.99
C LYS A 183 5.00 10.84 -0.92
N ASN A 184 4.28 11.06 -2.02
CA ASN A 184 3.33 12.16 -2.12
C ASN A 184 1.93 11.78 -1.63
N SER A 185 1.68 10.48 -1.41
CA SER A 185 0.38 9.97 -1.01
C SER A 185 0.57 8.70 -0.17
N GLU A 186 0.64 8.91 1.15
CA GLU A 186 0.79 7.83 2.12
C GLU A 186 -0.35 6.81 2.02
N ALA A 187 -0.07 5.57 2.37
CA ALA A 187 -1.09 4.52 2.41
C ALA A 187 -2.16 4.84 3.47
N GLY A 188 -3.43 4.80 3.06
CA GLY A 188 -4.58 5.17 3.89
C GLY A 188 -4.97 6.65 3.79
N SER A 189 -4.27 7.45 2.99
CA SER A 189 -4.67 8.84 2.68
C SER A 189 -5.98 8.91 1.89
N GLY A 190 -6.23 7.93 1.01
CA GLY A 190 -7.32 7.94 0.05
C GLY A 190 -7.14 8.96 -1.07
N THR A 191 -5.95 9.56 -1.21
CA THR A 191 -5.66 10.63 -2.18
C THR A 191 -4.64 10.22 -3.23
N ARG A 192 -4.29 8.93 -3.31
CA ARG A 192 -3.34 8.45 -4.31
C ARG A 192 -3.83 8.71 -5.73
N PRO A 193 -2.99 9.29 -6.60
CA PRO A 193 -3.35 9.53 -7.99
C PRO A 193 -3.55 8.22 -8.74
N VAL A 194 -4.55 8.20 -9.62
CA VAL A 194 -4.75 7.14 -10.62
C VAL A 194 -3.89 7.47 -11.84
N VAL A 195 -3.24 6.45 -12.41
CA VAL A 195 -2.30 6.57 -13.53
C VAL A 195 -2.99 6.36 -14.87
#